data_AF-A0AAW7XDW6-F1
#
_entry.id   AF-A0AAW7XDW6-F1
#
_cell.length_a   1.000
_cell.length_b   1.000
_cell.length_c   1.000
_cell.angle_alpha   90.00
_cell.angle_beta   90.00
_cell.angle_gamma   90.00
#
_symmetry.space_group_name_H-M   'P 1'
#
loop_
_entity.id
_entity.type
_entity.pdbx_description
1 polymer ?
#
loop_
_entity_poly.entity_id
_entity_poly.type
_entity_poly.pdbx_seq_one_letter_code
_entity_poly.pdbx_strand_id
1 'polypeptide(L)'
;MEKFGEWKHAFQVSEWKENAGVSWEVDVKEPGYYYIELSYSGKGRLVWKTTTDEGIIVQNQQAATEKYVYYNMGILEFKTAGKHSITTRLVEG
;
A
#
# COMPACT_ATOMS: atom_id res chain seq x y z
N MET A 1 12.03 22.78 2.06
CA MET A 1 12.19 22.81 0.59
C MET A 1 11.95 21.38 0.12
N GLU A 2 10.74 21.12 -0.39
CA GLU A 2 10.37 19.82 -0.95
C GLU A 2 11.31 19.52 -2.13
N LYS A 3 11.98 18.37 -2.10
CA LYS A 3 12.73 17.91 -3.27
C LYS A 3 11.71 17.39 -4.27
N PHE A 4 11.48 18.15 -5.34
CA PHE A 4 10.78 17.71 -6.54
C PHE A 4 11.45 16.43 -7.05
N GLY A 5 10.86 15.27 -6.78
CA GLY A 5 11.43 13.96 -7.09
C GLY A 5 10.71 12.78 -6.43
N GLU A 6 9.99 12.98 -5.32
CA GLU A 6 9.08 11.94 -4.80
C GLU A 6 7.80 11.91 -5.64
N TRP A 7 7.78 11.05 -6.65
CA TRP A 7 6.54 10.72 -7.35
C TRP A 7 5.61 9.98 -6.39
N LYS A 8 4.69 10.69 -5.75
CA LYS A 8 3.59 10.10 -4.98
C LYS A 8 2.47 9.73 -5.95
N HIS A 9 2.48 8.51 -6.47
CA HIS A 9 1.33 7.99 -7.18
C HIS A 9 0.24 7.63 -6.15
N ALA A 10 -0.91 8.30 -6.21
CA ALA A 10 -2.03 8.05 -5.31
C ALA A 10 -3.20 7.42 -6.08
N PHE A 11 -3.62 6.24 -5.63
CA PHE A 11 -4.84 5.59 -6.11
C PHE A 11 -5.91 5.66 -5.02
N GLN A 12 -7.11 6.09 -5.38
CA GLN A 12 -8.25 6.07 -4.46
C GLN A 12 -9.19 4.93 -4.82
N VAL A 13 -9.54 4.13 -3.81
CA VAL A 13 -10.57 3.08 -3.89
C VAL A 13 -11.50 3.28 -2.70
N SER A 14 -12.79 3.25 -2.94
CA SER A 14 -13.85 3.39 -1.93
C SER A 14 -14.59 2.08 -1.71
N GLU A 15 -15.44 2.04 -0.67
CA GLU A 15 -16.33 0.90 -0.37
C GLU A 15 -15.61 -0.44 -0.15
N TRP A 16 -14.46 -0.39 0.52
CA TRP A 16 -13.73 -1.58 0.95
C TRP A 16 -14.62 -2.49 1.81
N LYS A 17 -14.57 -3.79 1.51
CA LYS A 17 -15.19 -4.86 2.29
C LYS A 17 -14.10 -5.86 2.68
N GLU A 18 -14.37 -6.65 3.70
CA GLU A 18 -13.52 -7.77 4.07
C GLU A 18 -13.18 -8.64 2.85
N ASN A 19 -11.91 -9.02 2.73
CA ASN A 19 -11.31 -9.76 1.62
C ASN A 19 -11.32 -9.06 0.24
N ALA A 20 -11.79 -7.81 0.15
CA ALA A 20 -11.65 -7.02 -1.06
C ALA A 20 -10.17 -6.71 -1.36
N GLY A 21 -9.85 -6.56 -2.64
CA GLY A 21 -8.49 -6.28 -3.09
C GLY A 21 -8.47 -5.41 -4.33
N VAL A 22 -7.40 -4.65 -4.46
CA VAL A 22 -7.09 -3.87 -5.65
C VAL A 22 -5.65 -4.14 -6.06
N SER A 23 -5.41 -4.17 -7.36
CA SER A 23 -4.09 -4.36 -7.94
C SER A 23 -3.73 -3.18 -8.84
N TRP A 24 -2.47 -2.79 -8.80
CA TRP A 24 -1.92 -1.75 -9.65
C TRP A 24 -0.64 -2.23 -10.31
N GLU A 25 -0.33 -1.67 -11.48
CA GLU A 25 1.00 -1.77 -12.07
C GLU A 25 1.80 -0.52 -11.69
N VAL A 26 3.00 -0.73 -11.18
CA VAL A 26 3.97 0.32 -10.86
C VAL A 26 5.25 0.10 -11.66
N ASP A 27 5.87 1.18 -12.13
CA ASP A 27 7.14 1.13 -12.88
C ASP A 27 8.28 1.54 -11.94
N VAL A 28 8.98 0.53 -11.41
CA VAL A 28 10.10 0.69 -10.49
C VAL A 28 11.36 1.01 -11.29
N LYS A 29 11.90 2.22 -11.08
CA LYS A 29 13.07 2.68 -11.84
C LYS A 29 14.39 2.08 -11.35
N GLU A 30 14.50 1.85 -10.06
CA GLU A 30 15.70 1.29 -9.43
C GLU A 30 15.29 0.18 -8.47
N PRO A 31 15.92 -0.99 -8.48
CA PRO A 31 15.67 -2.00 -7.46
C PRO A 31 16.03 -1.44 -6.08
N GLY A 32 15.28 -1.81 -5.04
CA GLY A 32 15.56 -1.36 -3.70
C GLY A 32 14.39 -1.47 -2.74
N TYR A 33 14.50 -0.73 -1.64
CA TYR A 33 13.54 -0.74 -0.54
C TYR A 33 12.69 0.53 -0.56
N TYR A 34 11.38 0.36 -0.53
CA TYR A 34 10.39 1.41 -0.68
C TYR A 34 9.43 1.40 0.50
N TYR A 35 9.22 2.57 1.12
CA TYR A 35 8.16 2.72 2.11
C TYR A 35 6.79 2.62 1.46
N ILE A 36 5.87 1.96 2.15
CA ILE A 36 4.46 1.94 1.77
C ILE A 36 3.62 2.59 2.86
N GLU A 37 2.75 3.49 2.42
CA GLU A 37 1.77 4.17 3.26
C GLU A 37 0.38 3.92 2.70
N LEU A 38 -0.60 3.76 3.59
CA LEU A 38 -2.01 3.76 3.22
C LEU A 38 -2.71 4.94 3.89
N SER A 39 -3.46 5.70 3.10
CA SER A 39 -4.40 6.69 3.61
C SER A 39 -5.80 6.10 3.57
N TYR A 40 -6.40 5.86 4.73
CA TYR A 40 -7.75 5.29 4.79
C TYR A 40 -8.55 5.86 5.96
N SER A 41 -9.87 5.80 5.84
CA SER A 41 -10.83 5.98 6.93
C SER A 41 -11.60 4.68 7.17
N GLY A 42 -12.13 4.49 8.38
CA GLY A 42 -12.86 3.30 8.77
C GLY A 42 -13.18 3.29 10.27
N LYS A 43 -13.57 2.12 10.79
CA LYS A 43 -13.86 1.92 12.22
C LYS A 43 -13.12 0.70 12.73
N GLY A 44 -12.89 0.63 14.04
CA GLY A 44 -12.25 -0.52 14.68
C GLY A 44 -10.78 -0.64 14.32
N ARG A 45 -10.32 -1.88 14.07
CA ARG A 45 -8.96 -2.21 13.68
C ARG A 45 -9.01 -2.95 12.36
N LEU A 46 -8.34 -2.43 11.35
CA LEU A 46 -8.31 -3.01 10.02
C LEU A 46 -6.98 -3.72 9.80
N VAL A 47 -7.03 -4.91 9.20
CA VAL A 47 -5.85 -5.67 8.80
C VAL A 47 -5.66 -5.52 7.30
N TRP A 48 -4.53 -4.94 6.92
CA TRP A 48 -4.19 -4.71 5.52
C TRP A 48 -3.01 -5.60 5.13
N LYS A 49 -3.07 -6.14 3.92
CA LYS A 49 -1.98 -6.92 3.32
C LYS A 49 -1.66 -6.37 1.94
N THR A 50 -0.40 -6.04 1.71
CA THR A 50 0.14 -5.69 0.39
C THR A 50 1.09 -6.79 -0.07
N THR A 51 0.96 -7.21 -1.32
CA THR A 51 1.79 -8.27 -1.93
C THR A 51 2.29 -7.82 -3.30
N THR A 52 3.57 -8.06 -3.60
CA THR A 52 4.15 -7.83 -4.93
C THR A 52 4.11 -9.10 -5.78
N ASP A 53 4.26 -8.97 -7.09
CA ASP A 53 4.48 -10.09 -8.02
C ASP A 53 5.79 -10.85 -7.77
N GLU A 54 6.78 -10.22 -7.13
CA GLU A 54 7.99 -10.87 -6.63
C GLU A 54 7.77 -11.70 -5.34
N GLY A 55 6.53 -11.74 -4.82
CA GLY A 55 6.16 -12.51 -3.63
C GLY A 55 6.49 -11.82 -2.30
N ILE A 56 6.89 -10.54 -2.32
CA ILE A 56 7.13 -9.76 -1.10
C ILE A 56 5.79 -9.39 -0.46
N ILE A 57 5.68 -9.56 0.85
CA ILE A 57 4.45 -9.34 1.62
C ILE A 57 4.73 -8.40 2.77
N VAL A 58 3.88 -7.40 2.92
CA VAL A 58 3.74 -6.61 4.16
C VAL A 58 2.31 -6.74 4.66
N GLN A 59 2.14 -7.05 5.94
CA GLN A 59 0.83 -7.12 6.58
C GLN A 59 0.88 -6.40 7.92
N ASN A 60 -0.09 -5.53 8.15
CA ASN A 60 -0.14 -4.69 9.35
C ASN A 60 -1.59 -4.50 9.81
N GLN A 61 -1.78 -4.39 11.12
CA GLN A 61 -3.06 -4.05 11.73
C GLN A 61 -2.96 -2.67 12.35
N GLN A 62 -3.86 -1.77 11.95
CA GLN A 62 -3.86 -0.40 12.44
C GLN A 62 -5.28 -0.01 12.87
N ALA A 63 -5.37 0.82 13.92
CA ALA A 63 -6.65 1.40 14.30
C ALA A 63 -7.15 2.30 13.18
N ALA A 64 -8.47 2.29 12.93
CA ALA A 64 -9.09 3.16 11.96
C ALA A 64 -9.80 4.32 12.65
N THR A 65 -9.87 5.45 11.96
CA THR A 65 -10.69 6.59 12.37
C THR A 65 -11.65 6.94 11.25
N GLU A 66 -12.74 7.64 11.57
CA GLU A 66 -13.71 8.08 10.56
C GLU A 66 -13.15 9.13 9.58
N LYS A 67 -11.91 9.60 9.81
CA LYS A 67 -11.19 10.52 8.92
C LYS A 67 -10.04 9.79 8.24
N TYR A 68 -9.65 10.27 7.06
CA TYR A 68 -8.47 9.78 6.36
C TYR A 68 -7.21 10.15 7.12
N VAL A 69 -6.38 9.15 7.41
CA VAL A 69 -5.08 9.30 8.06
C VAL A 69 -4.07 8.42 7.32
N TYR A 70 -2.86 8.93 7.12
CA TYR A 70 -1.76 8.14 6.59
C TYR A 70 -1.17 7.25 7.66
N TYR A 71 -1.10 5.95 7.38
CA TYR A 71 -0.43 4.95 8.20
C TYR A 71 0.77 4.40 7.44
N ASN A 72 1.93 4.37 8.08
CA ASN A 72 3.09 3.66 7.57
C ASN A 72 2.85 2.16 7.75
N MET A 73 2.81 1.44 6.63
CA MET A 73 2.48 0.02 6.62
C MET A 73 3.73 -0.84 6.70
N GLY A 74 4.88 -0.32 6.27
CA GLY A 74 6.17 -1.01 6.26
C GLY A 74 7.00 -0.68 5.02
N ILE A 75 7.88 -1.61 4.66
CA ILE A 75 8.82 -1.48 3.55
C ILE A 75 8.63 -2.67 2.60
N LEU A 76 8.53 -2.41 1.30
CA LEU A 76 8.61 -3.42 0.24
C LEU A 76 10.01 -3.42 -0.37
N GLU A 77 10.51 -4.60 -0.69
CA GLU A 77 11.68 -4.78 -1.55
C GLU A 77 11.21 -5.03 -2.98
N PHE A 78 11.83 -4.36 -3.95
CA PHE A 78 11.79 -4.72 -5.37
C PHE A 78 13.19 -5.13 -5.79
N LYS A 79 13.35 -6.39 -6.20
CA LYS A 79 14.64 -6.97 -6.60
C LYS A 79 15.04 -6.59 -8.01
N THR A 80 14.06 -6.21 -8.83
CA THR A 80 14.28 -5.79 -10.22
C THR A 80 13.64 -4.43 -10.51
N ALA A 81 14.14 -3.78 -11.56
CA ALA A 81 13.52 -2.60 -12.13
C ALA A 81 12.53 -3.03 -13.22
N GLY A 82 11.54 -2.18 -13.49
CA GLY A 82 10.53 -2.39 -14.52
C GLY A 82 9.13 -2.40 -13.94
N LYS A 83 8.20 -2.98 -14.71
CA LYS A 83 6.80 -3.06 -14.31
C LYS A 83 6.61 -4.17 -13.28
N HIS A 84 6.01 -3.81 -12.15
CA HIS A 84 5.61 -4.72 -11.10
C HIS A 84 4.13 -4.60 -10.79
N SER A 85 3.50 -5.71 -10.46
CA SER A 85 2.16 -5.68 -9.87
C SER A 85 2.25 -5.60 -8.34
N ILE A 86 1.51 -4.66 -7.77
CA ILE A 86 1.24 -4.60 -6.33
C ILE A 86 -0.24 -4.85 -6.09
N THR A 87 -0.57 -5.67 -5.09
CA THR A 87 -1.96 -5.95 -4.70
C THR A 87 -2.14 -5.67 -3.22
N THR A 88 -3.05 -4.75 -2.88
CA THR A 88 -3.44 -4.44 -1.51
C THR A 88 -4.83 -5.01 -1.22
N ARG A 89 -4.99 -5.66 -0.07
CA ARG A 89 -6.24 -6.25 0.41
C ARG A 89 -6.58 -5.79 1.82
N LEU A 90 -7.87 -5.53 2.05
CA LEU A 90 -8.43 -5.47 3.40
C LEU A 90 -8.74 -6.91 3.82
N VAL A 91 -7.90 -7.50 4.66
CA VAL A 91 -8.02 -8.91 5.05
C VAL A 91 -9.08 -9.10 6.13
N GLU A 92 -9.18 -8.14 7.07
CA GLU A 92 -10.13 -8.16 8.18
C GLU A 92 -10.57 -6.72 8.49
N GLY A 93 -11.88 -6.48 8.64
CA GLY A 93 -12.42 -5.15 8.92
C GLY A 93 -13.89 -4.93 8.63
#